data_AF-A0A378XX83-F1
#
_entry.id   AF-A0A378XX83-F1
#
_cell.length_a   1.000
_cell.length_b   1.000
_cell.length_c   1.000
_cell.angle_alpha   90.00
_cell.angle_beta   90.00
_cell.angle_gamma   90.00
#
_symmetry.space_group_name_H-M   'P 1'
#
loop_
_entity.id
_entity.type
_entity.pdbx_description
1 polymer ?
#
loop_
_entity_poly.entity_id
_entity_poly.type
_entity_poly.pdbx_seq_one_letter_code
_entity_poly.pdbx_strand_id
1 'polypeptide(L)'
;MLKLISKKSFIICIVILIALTAYFTKDLWTEMSVKSTDLSELTINHIPLSKNIAEIDLTAYRKNPDFNDKHTKDADHRYFENFLIVYSSSGEIMKLQTLSESEFSSIDGHKLQKLDDVKNKLGNHFVDQSYDSAQSLNALVYYDKTNHTKASFVYPHNNKQDQIVVWTILEKY
;
A
#
# COMPACT_ATOMS: atom_id res chain seq x y z
N MET A 1 -34.13 37.85 -5.79
CA MET A 1 -33.44 38.44 -4.62
C MET A 1 -32.51 37.41 -4.04
N LEU A 2 -31.18 37.56 -4.21
CA LEU A 2 -30.21 36.75 -3.47
C LEU A 2 -30.21 37.25 -2.02
N LYS A 3 -30.62 36.41 -1.06
CA LYS A 3 -30.44 36.71 0.37
C LYS A 3 -28.93 36.84 0.61
N LEU A 4 -28.46 38.05 0.96
CA LEU A 4 -27.08 38.27 1.37
C LEU A 4 -26.78 37.33 2.55
N ILE A 5 -25.81 36.44 2.37
CA ILE A 5 -25.31 35.55 3.42
C ILE A 5 -24.84 36.44 4.57
N SER A 6 -25.33 36.19 5.78
CA SER A 6 -24.92 36.99 6.95
C SER A 6 -23.41 36.84 7.19
N LYS A 7 -22.73 37.88 7.69
CA LYS A 7 -21.28 37.82 8.01
C LYS A 7 -20.92 36.60 8.88
N LYS A 8 -21.80 36.21 9.80
CA LYS A 8 -21.64 35.02 10.66
C LYS A 8 -21.69 33.71 9.86
N SER A 9 -22.66 33.60 8.94
CA SER A 9 -22.80 32.44 8.05
C SER A 9 -21.59 32.31 7.10
N PHE A 10 -21.06 33.43 6.62
CA PHE A 10 -19.85 33.43 5.78
C PHE A 10 -18.62 32.93 6.53
N ILE A 11 -18.41 33.37 7.78
CA ILE A 11 -17.32 32.89 8.63
C ILE A 11 -17.44 31.39 8.89
N ILE A 12 -18.64 30.89 9.19
CA ILE A 12 -18.87 29.46 9.41
C ILE A 12 -18.53 28.64 8.15
N CYS A 13 -18.96 29.09 6.97
CA CYS A 13 -18.61 28.42 5.72
C CYS A 13 -17.10 28.38 5.48
N ILE A 14 -16.37 29.45 5.80
CA ILE A 14 -14.90 29.48 5.70
C ILE A 14 -14.27 28.46 6.66
N VAL A 15 -14.73 28.40 7.92
CA VAL A 15 -14.19 27.43 8.90
C VAL A 15 -14.43 25.99 8.45
N ILE A 16 -15.63 25.69 7.93
CA ILE A 16 -15.95 24.36 7.37
C ILE A 16 -15.05 24.06 6.17
N LEU A 17 -14.86 25.02 5.26
CA LEU A 17 -14.00 24.84 4.09
C LEU A 17 -12.54 24.55 4.50
N ILE A 18 -12.01 25.29 5.48
CA ILE A 18 -10.65 25.07 6.01
C ILE A 18 -10.53 23.70 6.68
N ALA A 19 -11.53 23.28 7.46
CA ALA A 19 -11.53 21.97 8.09
C ALA A 19 -11.57 20.84 7.05
N LEU A 20 -12.37 21.00 5.99
CA LEU A 20 -12.45 20.05 4.89
C LEU A 20 -11.12 19.98 4.11
N THR A 21 -10.53 21.12 3.75
CA THR A 21 -9.24 21.12 3.04
C THR A 21 -8.12 20.52 3.90
N ALA A 22 -8.08 20.81 5.20
CA ALA A 22 -7.13 20.18 6.12
C ALA A 22 -7.35 18.65 6.21
N TYR A 23 -8.61 18.21 6.24
CA TYR A 23 -8.93 16.78 6.26
C TYR A 23 -8.50 16.08 4.97
N PHE A 24 -8.82 16.64 3.80
CA PHE A 24 -8.48 16.05 2.50
C PHE A 24 -6.98 16.11 2.16
N THR A 25 -6.23 17.06 2.72
CA THR A 25 -4.79 17.20 2.44
C THR A 25 -3.90 16.44 3.43
N LYS A 26 -4.44 15.92 4.55
CA LYS A 26 -3.68 15.25 5.60
C LYS A 26 -2.78 14.12 5.07
N ASP A 27 -3.31 13.27 4.19
CA ASP A 27 -2.61 12.10 3.69
C ASP A 27 -1.45 12.51 2.75
N LEU A 28 -1.69 13.50 1.90
CA LEU A 28 -0.67 14.14 1.06
C LEU A 28 0.47 14.76 1.90
N TRP A 29 0.13 15.47 2.98
CA TRP A 29 1.12 16.03 3.90
C TRP A 29 1.96 14.94 4.56
N THR A 30 1.32 13.85 4.95
CA THR A 30 1.98 12.70 5.56
C THR A 30 2.99 12.09 4.61
N GLU A 31 2.58 11.77 3.39
CA GLU A 31 3.45 11.28 2.30
C GLU A 31 4.62 12.24 2.01
N MET A 32 4.36 13.55 1.90
CA MET A 32 5.40 14.54 1.64
C MET A 32 6.41 14.64 2.79
N SER A 33 5.96 14.52 4.04
CA SER A 33 6.81 14.67 5.23
C SER A 33 7.76 13.50 5.48
N VAL A 34 7.37 12.30 5.03
CA VAL A 34 8.15 11.07 5.25
C VAL A 34 9.35 11.06 4.33
N LYS A 35 10.52 10.68 4.86
CA LYS A 35 11.72 10.55 4.02
C LYS A 35 11.56 9.39 3.04
N SER A 36 12.11 9.57 1.84
CA SER A 36 12.12 8.51 0.83
C SER A 36 12.94 7.32 1.35
N THR A 37 12.45 6.11 1.08
CA THR A 37 13.12 4.83 1.32
C THR A 37 13.26 4.13 -0.02
N ASP A 38 14.43 3.55 -0.30
CA ASP A 38 14.63 2.77 -1.52
C ASP A 38 13.87 1.43 -1.39
N LEU A 39 12.95 1.18 -2.31
CA LEU A 39 12.14 -0.04 -2.36
C LEU A 39 12.41 -0.85 -3.63
N SER A 40 13.46 -0.52 -4.40
CA SER A 40 13.74 -1.13 -5.70
C SER A 40 14.01 -2.64 -5.64
N GLU A 41 14.58 -3.11 -4.54
CA GLU A 41 14.88 -4.54 -4.30
C GLU A 41 13.74 -5.30 -3.61
N LEU A 42 12.65 -4.62 -3.25
CA LEU A 42 11.52 -5.24 -2.57
C LEU A 42 10.66 -6.02 -3.57
N THR A 43 10.42 -7.28 -3.26
CA THR A 43 9.67 -8.20 -4.11
C THR A 43 8.57 -8.92 -3.34
N ILE A 44 7.52 -9.32 -4.07
CA ILE A 44 6.54 -10.30 -3.62
C ILE A 44 6.64 -11.50 -4.55
N ASN A 45 6.86 -12.70 -4.00
CA ASN A 45 7.03 -13.94 -4.74
C ASN A 45 8.13 -13.87 -5.82
N HIS A 46 9.23 -13.18 -5.49
CA HIS A 46 10.36 -12.86 -6.38
C HIS A 46 10.00 -11.96 -7.57
N ILE A 47 8.83 -11.33 -7.54
CA ILE A 47 8.39 -10.36 -8.54
C ILE A 47 8.61 -8.95 -7.96
N PRO A 48 9.48 -8.13 -8.57
CA PRO A 48 9.56 -6.71 -8.27
C PRO A 48 8.40 -5.95 -8.94
N LEU A 49 7.96 -4.85 -8.31
CA LEU A 49 6.89 -4.01 -8.87
C LEU A 49 7.30 -3.33 -10.21
N SER A 50 8.60 -3.15 -10.44
CA SER A 50 9.13 -2.48 -11.64
C SER A 50 9.06 -3.32 -12.93
N LYS A 51 8.81 -4.63 -12.83
CA LYS A 51 8.75 -5.51 -14.01
C LYS A 51 7.47 -5.31 -14.82
N ASN A 52 7.55 -5.64 -16.12
CA ASN A 52 6.35 -5.81 -16.94
C ASN A 52 5.81 -7.24 -16.79
N ILE A 53 4.49 -7.39 -16.83
CA ILE A 53 3.83 -8.70 -16.71
C ILE A 53 4.28 -9.68 -17.81
N ALA A 54 4.63 -9.18 -19.00
CA ALA A 54 5.09 -9.99 -20.12
C ALA A 54 6.46 -10.67 -19.87
N GLU A 55 7.24 -10.17 -18.91
CA GLU A 55 8.55 -10.70 -18.53
C GLU A 55 8.47 -11.73 -17.39
N ILE A 56 7.27 -12.03 -16.90
CA ILE A 56 7.04 -12.92 -15.78
C ILE A 56 6.41 -14.20 -16.29
N ASP A 57 7.04 -15.33 -16.00
CA ASP A 57 6.42 -16.64 -16.21
C ASP A 57 5.34 -16.89 -15.14
N LEU A 58 4.11 -16.50 -15.46
CA LEU A 58 2.97 -16.70 -14.57
C LEU A 58 2.54 -18.16 -14.47
N THR A 59 3.01 -19.05 -15.35
CA THR A 59 2.66 -20.48 -15.33
C THR A 59 3.32 -21.22 -14.18
N ALA A 60 4.39 -20.66 -13.63
CA ALA A 60 5.06 -21.16 -12.43
C ALA A 60 4.21 -21.02 -11.15
N TYR A 61 3.13 -20.23 -11.17
CA TYR A 61 2.32 -19.95 -9.99
C TYR A 61 0.95 -20.63 -10.06
N ARG A 62 0.56 -21.28 -8.96
CA ARG A 62 -0.75 -21.92 -8.82
C ARG A 62 -1.85 -20.88 -8.63
N LYS A 63 -2.93 -21.00 -9.40
CA LYS A 63 -4.10 -20.13 -9.32
C LYS A 63 -4.84 -20.34 -8.01
N ASN A 64 -5.40 -19.25 -7.47
CA ASN A 64 -6.25 -19.33 -6.29
C ASN A 64 -7.62 -19.91 -6.69
N PRO A 65 -8.09 -21.02 -6.09
CA PRO A 65 -9.40 -21.58 -6.42
C PRO A 65 -10.58 -20.75 -5.88
N ASP A 66 -10.34 -19.93 -4.86
CA ASP A 66 -11.39 -19.16 -4.17
C ASP A 66 -11.70 -17.82 -4.85
N PHE A 67 -10.82 -17.38 -5.77
CA PHE A 67 -10.93 -16.09 -6.43
C PHE A 67 -10.79 -16.22 -7.94
N ASN A 68 -11.73 -15.60 -8.67
CA ASN A 68 -11.63 -15.47 -10.11
C ASN A 68 -10.82 -14.23 -10.48
N ASP A 69 -10.00 -14.35 -11.54
CA ASP A 69 -9.37 -13.21 -12.19
C ASP A 69 -10.44 -12.18 -12.61
N LYS A 70 -10.09 -10.90 -12.52
CA LYS A 70 -11.02 -9.79 -12.79
C LYS A 70 -10.40 -8.82 -13.78
N HIS A 71 -11.18 -8.48 -14.81
CA HIS A 71 -10.82 -7.45 -15.77
C HIS A 71 -11.63 -6.18 -15.49
N THR A 72 -10.95 -5.05 -15.40
CA THR A 72 -11.55 -3.72 -15.33
C THR A 72 -11.09 -2.89 -16.52
N LYS A 73 -11.69 -1.72 -16.73
CA LYS A 73 -11.32 -0.84 -17.83
C LYS A 73 -9.82 -0.48 -17.83
N ASP A 74 -9.25 -0.31 -16.64
CA ASP A 74 -7.92 0.27 -16.46
C ASP A 74 -6.89 -0.77 -15.96
N ALA A 75 -7.34 -1.93 -15.48
CA ALA A 75 -6.46 -2.94 -14.89
C ALA A 75 -7.01 -4.37 -14.95
N ASP A 76 -6.10 -5.32 -15.04
CA ASP A 76 -6.32 -6.74 -14.86
C ASP A 76 -5.84 -7.19 -13.48
N HIS A 77 -6.67 -7.98 -12.80
CA HIS A 77 -6.37 -8.59 -11.51
C HIS A 77 -6.23 -10.09 -11.70
N ARG A 78 -5.07 -10.65 -11.32
CA ARG A 78 -4.84 -12.09 -11.33
C ARG A 78 -4.57 -12.60 -9.93
N TYR A 79 -5.35 -13.61 -9.52
CA TYR A 79 -5.26 -14.19 -8.20
C TYR A 79 -4.49 -15.51 -8.22
N PHE A 80 -3.48 -15.59 -7.38
CA PHE A 80 -2.72 -16.80 -7.09
C PHE A 80 -2.89 -17.16 -5.63
N GLU A 81 -2.45 -18.34 -5.22
CA GLU A 81 -2.73 -18.84 -3.86
C GLU A 81 -2.24 -17.88 -2.77
N ASN A 82 -1.02 -17.36 -2.96
CA ASN A 82 -0.32 -16.61 -1.93
C ASN A 82 -0.24 -15.11 -2.22
N PHE A 83 -0.61 -14.69 -3.44
CA PHE A 83 -0.51 -13.29 -3.84
C PHE A 83 -1.49 -12.92 -4.96
N LEU A 84 -1.75 -11.62 -5.07
CA LEU A 84 -2.45 -10.95 -6.15
C LEU A 84 -1.45 -10.11 -6.93
N ILE A 85 -1.63 -10.06 -8.24
CA ILE A 85 -0.99 -9.09 -9.13
C ILE A 85 -2.05 -8.27 -9.86
N VAL A 86 -1.85 -6.96 -9.90
CA VAL A 86 -2.68 -6.02 -10.68
C VAL A 86 -1.77 -5.30 -11.66
N TYR A 87 -2.14 -5.33 -12.94
CA TYR A 87 -1.36 -4.70 -13.99
C TYR A 87 -2.26 -3.97 -15.00
N SER A 88 -1.72 -2.94 -15.64
CA SER A 88 -2.42 -2.13 -16.62
C SER A 88 -2.51 -2.82 -17.99
N SER A 89 -3.26 -2.23 -18.92
CA SER A 89 -3.34 -2.74 -20.30
C SER A 89 -1.99 -2.74 -21.05
N SER A 90 -1.02 -1.91 -20.64
CA SER A 90 0.35 -1.92 -21.18
C SER A 90 1.24 -3.00 -20.54
N GLY A 91 0.72 -3.72 -19.56
CA GLY A 91 1.44 -4.74 -18.80
C GLY A 91 2.26 -4.20 -17.64
N GLU A 92 2.21 -2.90 -17.34
CA GLU A 92 2.86 -2.33 -16.16
C GLU A 92 2.20 -2.87 -14.89
N ILE A 93 2.99 -3.41 -13.96
CA ILE A 93 2.49 -3.89 -12.68
C ILE A 93 2.22 -2.68 -11.78
N MET A 94 0.95 -2.50 -11.43
CA MET A 94 0.49 -1.40 -10.59
C MET A 94 0.47 -1.80 -9.11
N LYS A 95 0.22 -3.08 -8.81
CA LYS A 95 0.14 -3.59 -7.45
C LYS A 95 0.53 -5.06 -7.34
N LEU A 96 1.25 -5.39 -6.28
CA LEU A 96 1.47 -6.75 -5.77
C LEU A 96 1.01 -6.80 -4.32
N GLN A 97 0.32 -7.87 -3.94
CA GLN A 97 -0.17 -8.02 -2.57
C GLN A 97 -0.13 -9.48 -2.14
N THR A 98 0.40 -9.78 -0.96
CA THR A 98 0.27 -11.12 -0.38
C THR A 98 -1.17 -11.36 0.08
N LEU A 99 -1.67 -12.59 -0.10
CA LEU A 99 -3.00 -13.02 0.34
C LEU A 99 -2.93 -13.91 1.60
N SER A 100 -1.76 -14.46 1.88
CA SER A 100 -1.42 -15.22 3.09
C SER A 100 -0.21 -14.59 3.77
N GLU A 101 0.19 -15.15 4.92
CA GLU A 101 1.27 -14.64 5.77
C GLU A 101 2.58 -14.40 4.99
N SER A 102 3.37 -13.46 5.51
CA SER A 102 4.50 -12.72 4.91
C SER A 102 5.72 -13.51 4.43
N GLU A 103 5.65 -14.83 4.27
CA GLU A 103 6.79 -15.60 3.74
C GLU A 103 7.15 -15.27 2.29
N PHE A 104 6.25 -14.55 1.61
CA PHE A 104 6.34 -14.25 0.19
C PHE A 104 6.85 -12.84 -0.10
N SER A 105 7.11 -11.99 0.91
CA SER A 105 7.78 -10.71 0.69
C SER A 105 9.25 -10.79 1.09
N SER A 106 10.13 -10.23 0.25
CA SER A 106 11.56 -10.23 0.52
C SER A 106 12.25 -9.01 -0.04
N ILE A 107 13.32 -8.58 0.64
CA ILE A 107 14.25 -7.55 0.19
C ILE A 107 15.66 -8.13 0.19
N ASP A 108 16.37 -8.01 -0.93
CA ASP A 108 17.69 -8.63 -1.13
C ASP A 108 17.69 -10.13 -0.73
N GLY A 109 16.61 -10.84 -1.09
CA GLY A 109 16.41 -12.26 -0.74
C GLY A 109 16.07 -12.55 0.73
N HIS A 110 16.08 -11.56 1.62
CA HIS A 110 15.69 -11.73 3.03
C HIS A 110 14.18 -11.59 3.22
N LYS A 111 13.55 -12.62 3.79
CA LYS A 111 12.12 -12.60 4.12
C LYS A 111 11.78 -11.53 5.15
N LEU A 112 10.64 -10.88 5.00
CA LEU A 112 10.16 -9.79 5.87
C LEU A 112 8.96 -10.25 6.73
N GLN A 113 9.19 -11.18 7.64
CA GLN A 113 8.11 -11.83 8.39
C GLN A 113 7.62 -11.01 9.58
N LYS A 114 8.53 -10.33 10.28
CA LYS A 114 8.23 -9.50 11.45
C LYS A 114 8.45 -8.04 11.13
N LEU A 115 7.74 -7.14 11.82
CA LEU A 115 7.98 -5.70 11.68
C LEU A 115 9.41 -5.29 12.01
N ASP A 116 10.08 -6.01 12.91
CA ASP A 116 11.49 -5.72 13.22
C ASP A 116 12.41 -6.05 12.04
N ASP A 117 12.13 -7.09 11.26
CA ASP A 117 12.87 -7.38 10.02
C ASP A 117 12.71 -6.23 9.02
N VAL A 118 11.46 -5.75 8.88
CA VAL A 118 11.11 -4.61 8.02
C VAL A 118 11.89 -3.36 8.43
N LYS A 119 11.85 -2.98 9.72
CA LYS A 119 12.55 -1.79 10.23
C LYS A 119 14.07 -1.93 10.13
N ASN A 120 14.61 -3.13 10.37
CA ASN A 120 16.04 -3.38 10.27
C ASN A 120 16.55 -3.25 8.83
N LYS A 121 15.74 -3.64 7.83
CA LYS A 121 16.12 -3.57 6.42
C LYS A 121 15.80 -2.22 5.77
N LEU A 122 14.65 -1.62 6.08
CA LEU A 122 14.15 -0.40 5.44
C LEU A 122 14.38 0.87 6.27
N GLY A 123 14.82 0.73 7.52
CA GLY A 123 15.03 1.84 8.44
C GLY A 123 13.73 2.35 9.07
N ASN A 124 13.78 3.58 9.61
CA ASN A 124 12.70 4.18 10.40
C ASN A 124 11.99 5.33 9.66
N HIS A 125 11.99 5.31 8.33
CA HIS A 125 11.38 6.34 7.49
C HIS A 125 10.00 5.91 6.99
N PHE A 126 9.14 5.54 7.94
CA PHE A 126 7.79 5.05 7.69
C PHE A 126 6.74 5.84 8.47
N VAL A 127 5.49 5.61 8.12
CA VAL A 127 4.30 6.05 8.87
C VAL A 127 3.60 4.83 9.44
N ASP A 128 3.23 4.88 10.71
CA ASP A 128 2.29 3.93 11.31
C ASP A 128 0.88 4.52 11.22
N GLN A 129 -0.01 3.84 10.50
CA GLN A 129 -1.39 4.26 10.32
C GLN A 129 -2.37 3.09 10.42
N SER A 130 -3.63 3.38 10.73
CA SER A 130 -4.69 2.37 10.68
C SER A 130 -4.89 1.90 9.24
N TYR A 131 -4.94 0.58 9.05
CA TYR A 131 -5.26 -0.07 7.78
C TYR A 131 -6.72 -0.52 7.75
N ASP A 132 -7.13 -1.28 8.75
CA ASP A 132 -8.53 -1.68 8.98
C ASP A 132 -8.82 -1.65 10.48
N SER A 133 -9.38 -0.53 10.94
CA SER A 133 -9.74 -0.34 12.34
C SER A 133 -10.77 -1.37 12.83
N ALA A 134 -11.65 -1.89 11.97
CA ALA A 134 -12.66 -2.87 12.36
C ALA A 134 -12.02 -4.23 12.65
N GLN A 135 -10.93 -4.56 11.95
CA GLN A 135 -10.13 -5.75 12.17
C GLN A 135 -8.93 -5.51 13.10
N SER A 136 -8.79 -4.31 13.68
CA SER A 136 -7.63 -3.91 14.50
C SER A 136 -6.28 -4.11 13.77
N LEU A 137 -6.24 -3.73 12.49
CA LEU A 137 -5.04 -3.81 11.64
C LEU A 137 -4.43 -2.43 11.42
N ASN A 138 -3.12 -2.33 11.62
CA ASN A 138 -2.29 -1.18 11.27
C ASN A 138 -1.37 -1.52 10.11
N ALA A 139 -0.76 -0.51 9.50
CA ALA A 139 0.29 -0.68 8.50
C ALA A 139 1.47 0.25 8.76
N LEU A 140 2.69 -0.28 8.62
CA LEU A 140 3.87 0.54 8.40
C LEU A 140 3.98 0.84 6.92
N VAL A 141 3.97 2.12 6.57
CA VAL A 141 3.97 2.58 5.18
C VAL A 141 5.27 3.30 4.85
N TYR A 142 5.99 2.77 3.86
CA TYR A 142 7.22 3.34 3.31
C TYR A 142 6.93 3.89 1.92
N TYR A 143 7.62 4.99 1.58
CA TYR A 143 7.48 5.67 0.30
C TYR A 143 8.84 5.75 -0.40
N ASP A 144 8.91 5.24 -1.62
CA ASP A 144 10.00 5.47 -2.56
C ASP A 144 9.57 6.56 -3.55
N LYS A 145 10.06 7.77 -3.28
CA LYS A 145 9.74 8.97 -4.07
C LYS A 145 10.48 9.02 -5.40
N THR A 146 11.53 8.22 -5.56
CA THR A 146 12.29 8.13 -6.81
C THR A 146 11.60 7.20 -7.79
N ASN A 147 11.12 6.05 -7.30
CA ASN A 147 10.49 5.02 -8.12
C ASN A 147 8.94 5.05 -8.08
N HIS A 148 8.36 6.07 -7.43
CA HIS A 148 6.92 6.25 -7.23
C HIS A 148 6.25 4.97 -6.72
N THR A 149 6.86 4.35 -5.70
CA THR A 149 6.44 3.05 -5.16
C THR A 149 6.19 3.16 -3.67
N LYS A 150 5.09 2.58 -3.20
CA LYS A 150 4.71 2.55 -1.79
C LYS A 150 4.66 1.10 -1.33
N ALA A 151 5.23 0.84 -0.16
CA ALA A 151 5.15 -0.46 0.51
C ALA A 151 4.36 -0.33 1.82
N SER A 152 3.34 -1.16 1.99
CA SER A 152 2.57 -1.27 3.23
C SER A 152 2.79 -2.65 3.85
N PHE A 153 3.23 -2.67 5.10
CA PHE A 153 3.40 -3.88 5.91
C PHE A 153 2.31 -3.91 6.97
N VAL A 154 1.27 -4.70 6.75
CA VAL A 154 0.07 -4.76 7.58
C VAL A 154 0.28 -5.74 8.73
N TYR A 155 -0.17 -5.36 9.94
CA TYR A 155 -0.02 -6.15 11.16
C TYR A 155 -1.17 -5.91 12.16
N PRO A 156 -1.44 -6.86 13.08
CA PRO A 156 -2.42 -6.67 14.15
C PRO A 156 -1.93 -5.65 15.19
N HIS A 157 -2.74 -4.63 15.49
CA HIS A 157 -2.41 -3.57 16.45
C HIS A 157 -2.22 -4.09 17.88
N ASN A 158 -3.05 -5.04 18.30
CA ASN A 158 -3.16 -5.47 19.70
C ASN A 158 -2.17 -6.54 20.13
N ASN A 159 -1.39 -7.11 19.21
CA ASN A 159 -0.45 -8.19 19.52
C ASN A 159 0.99 -7.67 19.57
N LYS A 160 1.45 -7.31 20.78
CA LYS A 160 2.80 -6.76 21.00
C LYS A 160 3.90 -7.82 20.94
N GLN A 161 3.54 -9.10 21.02
CA GLN A 161 4.49 -10.20 20.93
C GLN A 161 4.59 -10.63 19.47
N ASP A 162 5.80 -10.54 18.92
CA ASP A 162 6.20 -10.95 17.57
C ASP A 162 5.69 -10.15 16.36
N GLN A 163 4.82 -9.13 16.53
CA GLN A 163 4.35 -8.17 15.48
C GLN A 163 4.51 -8.69 14.04
N ILE A 164 3.80 -9.77 13.74
CA ILE A 164 3.91 -10.50 12.47
C ILE A 164 3.26 -9.66 11.38
N VAL A 165 3.92 -9.59 10.22
CA VAL A 165 3.35 -9.01 9.00
C VAL A 165 2.34 -10.02 8.44
N VAL A 166 1.07 -9.63 8.42
CA VAL A 166 -0.01 -10.47 7.86
C VAL A 166 -0.15 -10.26 6.36
N TRP A 167 0.03 -9.02 5.88
CA TRP A 167 0.05 -8.70 4.45
C TRP A 167 1.17 -7.73 4.11
N THR A 168 1.81 -7.97 2.97
CA THR A 168 2.68 -6.98 2.32
C THR A 168 2.02 -6.52 1.05
N ILE A 169 2.00 -5.20 0.83
CA ILE A 169 1.41 -4.56 -0.35
C ILE A 169 2.45 -3.65 -0.97
N LEU A 170 2.75 -3.86 -2.25
CA LEU A 170 3.57 -2.98 -3.09
C LEU A 170 2.67 -2.36 -4.13
N GLU A 171 2.66 -1.04 -4.26
CA GLU A 171 1.83 -0.36 -5.25
C GLU A 171 2.46 0.94 -5.75
N LYS A 172 2.09 1.33 -6.97
CA LYS A 172 2.40 2.66 -7.50
C LYS A 172 1.54 3.71 -6.80
N TYR A 173 2.09 4.92 -6.59
CA TYR A 173 1.37 6.05 -6.01
C TYR A 173 1.70 7.37 -6.71
#